data_AF-A0A9D4CM54-F1
#
_entry.id   AF-A0A9D4CM54-F1
#
_cell.length_a   1.000
_cell.length_b   1.000
_cell.length_c   1.000
_cell.angle_alpha   90.00
_cell.angle_beta   90.00
_cell.angle_gamma   90.00
#
_symmetry.space_group_name_H-M   'P 1'
#
loop_
_entity.id
_entity.type
_entity.pdbx_description
1 polymer ?
#
loop_
_entity_poly.entity_id
_entity_poly.type
_entity_poly.pdbx_seq_one_letter_code
_entity_poly.pdbx_strand_id
1 'polypeptide(L)'
;MAALRRSWLLVNALKNKHALHLREISSTQSLLAGAYHPDWKPGDYPQTQKEHEEAAKKYNLLPEDYRPLPDDGYGAGDYPALPNIGEEQKSPWTDWDDPRMRRNWGDPVHIDFDILVPDRADPAKRYRYPLWSMYAMFLFVYSMFFFTWLLSMRYPKVMPMMDKVYPYEEYKVRTAWAEGGVIIPPTNKRLKHYTFEPLD
;
A
#
# COMPACT_ATOMS: atom_id res chain seq x y z
N MET A 1 2.27 -31.47 65.89
CA MET A 1 1.41 -32.20 64.92
C MET A 1 0.36 -31.33 64.20
N ALA A 2 0.23 -30.03 64.48
CA ALA A 2 -0.77 -29.17 63.82
C ALA A 2 -0.29 -28.55 62.49
N ALA A 3 1.02 -28.31 62.32
CA ALA A 3 1.57 -27.68 61.12
C ALA A 3 1.48 -28.55 59.86
N LEU A 4 1.71 -29.87 60.01
CA LEU A 4 1.65 -30.82 58.89
C LEU A 4 0.22 -31.04 58.37
N ARG A 5 -0.80 -30.94 59.24
CA ARG A 5 -2.21 -31.05 58.82
C ARG A 5 -2.68 -29.84 57.99
N ARG A 6 -2.18 -28.64 58.28
CA ARG A 6 -2.50 -27.43 57.50
C ARG A 6 -1.86 -27.44 56.11
N SER A 7 -0.63 -27.94 56.00
CA SER A 7 0.06 -28.15 54.71
C SER A 7 -0.68 -29.17 53.84
N TRP A 8 -1.09 -30.30 54.41
CA TRP A 8 -1.78 -31.36 53.67
C TRP A 8 -3.15 -30.92 53.14
N LEU A 9 -3.92 -30.15 53.93
CA LEU A 9 -5.20 -29.58 53.49
C LEU A 9 -5.03 -28.57 52.35
N LEU A 10 -3.98 -27.75 52.37
CA LEU A 10 -3.65 -26.83 51.28
C LEU A 10 -3.25 -27.56 50.00
N VAL A 11 -2.46 -28.63 50.11
CA VAL A 11 -2.04 -29.45 48.96
C VAL A 11 -3.23 -30.20 48.35
N ASN A 12 -4.18 -30.69 49.16
CA ASN A 12 -5.41 -31.31 48.66
C ASN A 12 -6.37 -30.28 48.05
N ALA A 13 -6.44 -29.06 48.59
CA ALA A 13 -7.23 -27.98 48.01
C ALA A 13 -6.68 -27.53 46.64
N LEU A 14 -5.36 -27.51 46.46
CA LEU A 14 -4.70 -27.20 45.19
C LEU A 14 -4.86 -28.30 44.12
N LYS A 15 -5.10 -29.55 44.51
CA LYS A 15 -5.30 -30.68 43.58
C LYS A 15 -6.73 -30.77 43.03
N ASN A 16 -7.71 -30.16 43.69
CA ASN A 16 -9.08 -30.12 43.20
C ASN A 16 -9.23 -29.07 42.08
N LYS A 17 -9.05 -29.52 40.84
CA LYS A 17 -9.17 -28.70 39.62
C LYS A 17 -10.51 -27.94 39.51
N HIS A 18 -11.56 -28.41 40.19
CA HIS A 18 -12.87 -27.74 40.23
C HIS A 18 -12.96 -26.55 41.19
N ALA A 19 -12.03 -26.40 42.16
CA ALA A 19 -12.01 -25.28 43.09
C ALA A 19 -11.16 -24.09 42.58
N LEU A 20 -10.47 -24.26 41.46
CA LEU A 20 -9.58 -23.27 40.86
C LEU A 20 -10.26 -22.45 39.75
N HIS A 21 -11.55 -22.12 39.93
CA HIS A 21 -12.18 -20.97 39.24
C HIS A 21 -11.97 -19.67 40.04
N LEU A 22 -10.88 -19.57 40.79
CA LEU A 22 -10.38 -18.30 41.26
C LEU A 22 -9.81 -17.58 40.02
N ARG A 23 -10.70 -16.86 39.32
CA ARG A 23 -10.26 -15.76 38.46
C ARG A 23 -9.36 -14.92 39.33
N GLU A 24 -8.06 -14.92 39.05
CA GLU A 24 -7.16 -13.92 39.61
C GLU A 24 -7.71 -12.57 39.15
N ILE A 25 -8.51 -11.93 40.00
CA ILE A 25 -8.84 -10.52 39.86
C ILE A 25 -7.57 -9.81 40.28
N SER A 26 -6.60 -9.79 39.36
CA SER A 26 -5.47 -8.89 39.41
C SER A 26 -6.05 -7.48 39.50
N SER A 27 -5.97 -6.89 40.69
CA SER A 27 -6.40 -5.52 40.97
C SER A 27 -5.56 -4.47 40.22
N THR A 28 -4.58 -4.90 39.41
CA THR A 28 -3.83 -4.03 38.50
C THR A 28 -4.36 -4.04 37.06
N GLN A 29 -5.31 -4.91 36.70
CA GLN A 29 -5.98 -4.84 35.39
C GLN A 29 -7.11 -3.78 35.35
N SER A 30 -7.63 -3.35 36.49
CA SER A 30 -8.89 -2.58 36.55
C SER A 30 -8.77 -1.07 36.31
N LEU A 31 -7.57 -0.51 36.08
CA LEU A 31 -7.40 0.94 35.83
C LEU A 31 -7.16 1.30 34.36
N LEU A 32 -7.00 0.30 33.48
CA LEU A 32 -7.05 0.44 32.01
C LEU A 32 -8.28 -0.26 31.38
N ALA A 33 -9.06 -1.00 32.18
CA ALA A 33 -10.21 -1.80 31.76
C ALA A 33 -11.50 -0.99 31.54
N GLY A 34 -11.39 0.24 31.02
CA GLY A 34 -12.54 1.12 30.79
C GLY A 34 -13.18 1.03 29.40
N ALA A 35 -12.59 0.31 28.43
CA ALA A 35 -13.00 0.41 27.03
C ALA A 35 -13.11 -0.90 26.23
N TYR A 36 -12.70 -2.04 26.78
CA TYR A 36 -12.71 -3.33 26.05
C TYR A 36 -13.22 -4.47 26.92
N HIS A 37 -14.40 -5.00 26.58
CA HIS A 37 -14.90 -6.26 27.13
C HIS A 37 -14.35 -7.44 26.29
N PRO A 38 -13.91 -8.57 26.89
CA PRO A 38 -13.40 -9.72 26.14
C PRO A 38 -14.34 -10.20 25.04
N ASP A 39 -15.65 -10.12 25.28
CA ASP A 39 -16.69 -10.52 24.32
C ASP A 39 -16.69 -9.67 23.03
N TRP A 40 -16.07 -8.49 23.03
CA TRP A 40 -15.96 -7.62 21.86
C TRP A 40 -14.74 -7.93 20.99
N LYS A 41 -13.78 -8.72 21.50
CA LYS A 41 -12.59 -9.10 20.73
C LYS A 41 -12.98 -10.08 19.62
N PRO A 42 -12.49 -9.93 18.37
CA PRO A 42 -12.64 -10.94 17.33
C PRO A 42 -12.25 -12.35 17.80
N GLY A 43 -13.02 -13.34 17.36
CA GLY A 43 -12.91 -14.74 17.72
C GLY A 43 -12.58 -15.64 16.54
N ASP A 44 -12.75 -16.94 16.74
CA ASP A 44 -12.52 -17.96 15.71
C ASP A 44 -13.66 -17.99 14.69
N TYR A 45 -13.42 -18.58 13.52
CA TYR A 45 -14.40 -18.67 12.44
C TYR A 45 -15.69 -19.39 12.89
N PRO A 46 -16.89 -18.79 12.71
CA PRO A 46 -18.15 -19.39 13.17
C PRO A 46 -18.51 -20.60 12.31
N GLN A 47 -18.70 -21.76 12.96
CA GLN A 47 -19.04 -23.01 12.26
C GLN A 47 -20.53 -23.34 12.40
N THR A 48 -21.14 -22.91 13.50
CA THR A 48 -22.56 -23.18 13.79
C THR A 48 -23.44 -21.95 13.54
N GLN A 49 -24.73 -22.19 13.26
CA GLN A 49 -25.71 -21.11 13.07
C GLN A 49 -25.83 -20.21 14.31
N LYS A 50 -25.73 -20.80 15.51
CA LYS A 50 -25.80 -20.04 16.75
C LYS A 50 -24.58 -19.14 16.95
N GLU A 51 -23.38 -19.63 16.66
CA GLU A 51 -22.16 -18.82 16.70
C GLU A 51 -22.21 -17.71 15.65
N HIS A 52 -22.80 -17.98 14.49
CA HIS A 52 -23.00 -16.99 13.43
C HIS A 52 -23.94 -15.86 13.88
N GLU A 53 -25.06 -16.18 14.52
CA GLU A 53 -25.99 -15.19 15.09
C GLU A 53 -25.35 -14.38 16.24
N GLU A 54 -24.57 -15.03 17.10
CA GLU A 54 -23.84 -14.37 18.18
C GLU A 54 -22.75 -13.42 17.64
N ALA A 55 -22.01 -13.85 16.61
CA ALA A 55 -21.02 -13.02 15.92
C ALA A 55 -21.67 -11.84 15.19
N ALA A 56 -22.79 -12.05 14.48
CA ALA A 56 -23.55 -10.97 13.84
C ALA A 56 -23.96 -9.91 14.88
N LYS A 57 -24.51 -10.36 16.01
CA LYS A 57 -24.90 -9.47 17.12
C LYS A 57 -23.73 -8.69 17.70
N LYS A 58 -22.55 -9.32 17.82
CA LYS A 58 -21.32 -8.68 18.31
C LYS A 58 -20.84 -7.54 17.41
N TYR A 59 -20.99 -7.67 16.10
CA TYR A 59 -20.62 -6.63 15.12
C TYR A 59 -21.78 -5.67 14.76
N ASN A 60 -22.89 -5.70 15.51
CA ASN A 60 -24.11 -4.92 15.23
C ASN A 60 -24.69 -5.14 13.81
N LEU A 61 -24.51 -6.35 13.28
CA LEU A 61 -25.03 -6.74 11.97
C LEU A 61 -26.27 -7.63 12.12
N LEU A 62 -27.13 -7.61 11.11
CA LEU A 62 -28.19 -8.60 10.98
C LEU A 62 -27.56 -9.97 10.65
N PRO A 63 -28.11 -11.09 11.16
CA PRO A 63 -27.61 -12.42 10.81
C PRO A 63 -27.58 -12.65 9.30
N GLU A 64 -28.53 -12.11 8.54
CA GLU A 64 -28.61 -12.28 7.09
C GLU A 64 -27.49 -11.53 6.33
N ASP A 65 -27.09 -10.36 6.83
CA ASP A 65 -26.05 -9.52 6.21
C ASP A 65 -24.64 -9.92 6.66
N TYR A 66 -24.53 -10.60 7.80
CA TYR A 66 -23.26 -11.06 8.34
C TYR A 66 -22.71 -12.24 7.52
N ARG A 67 -21.60 -11.98 6.84
CA ARG A 67 -20.82 -13.00 6.14
C ARG A 67 -19.38 -12.94 6.66
N PRO A 68 -18.85 -14.01 7.28
CA PRO A 68 -17.45 -14.04 7.66
C PRO A 68 -16.56 -14.17 6.42
N LEU A 69 -15.29 -13.75 6.53
CA LEU A 69 -14.28 -14.02 5.50
C LEU A 69 -14.02 -15.53 5.41
N PRO A 70 -13.72 -16.08 4.21
CA PRO A 70 -13.42 -17.50 4.05
C PRO A 70 -12.25 -17.95 4.95
N ASP A 71 -12.36 -19.15 5.50
CA ASP A 71 -11.32 -19.76 6.36
C ASP A 71 -10.18 -20.34 5.52
N ASP A 72 -9.38 -19.45 4.93
CA ASP A 72 -8.21 -19.78 4.12
C ASP A 72 -6.92 -19.89 4.98
N GLY A 73 -7.04 -19.88 6.31
CA GLY A 73 -5.90 -19.92 7.23
C GLY A 73 -5.12 -18.60 7.37
N TYR A 74 -5.61 -17.51 6.78
CA TYR A 74 -5.02 -16.16 6.93
C TYR A 74 -5.33 -15.50 8.29
N GLY A 75 -6.14 -16.14 9.15
CA GLY A 75 -6.40 -15.67 10.51
C GLY A 75 -7.42 -14.54 10.63
N ALA A 76 -8.34 -14.41 9.67
CA ALA A 76 -9.44 -13.43 9.73
C ALA A 76 -10.48 -13.75 10.82
N GLY A 77 -10.65 -15.02 11.19
CA GLY A 77 -11.53 -15.45 12.28
C GLY A 77 -13.01 -15.17 12.00
N ASP A 78 -13.70 -14.56 12.97
CA ASP A 78 -15.11 -14.14 12.88
C ASP A 78 -15.32 -12.74 12.27
N TYR A 79 -14.32 -12.15 11.63
CA TYR A 79 -14.45 -10.78 11.13
C TYR A 79 -15.42 -10.69 9.93
N PRO A 80 -16.33 -9.70 9.87
CA PRO A 80 -17.27 -9.56 8.77
C PRO A 80 -16.60 -9.16 7.46
N ALA A 81 -16.98 -9.82 6.37
CA ALA A 81 -16.64 -9.51 5.00
C ALA A 81 -17.51 -8.35 4.50
N LEU A 82 -17.07 -7.13 4.79
CA LEU A 82 -17.68 -5.91 4.29
C LEU A 82 -17.40 -5.73 2.79
N PRO A 83 -18.28 -5.01 2.05
CA PRO A 83 -18.05 -4.75 0.64
C PRO A 83 -16.83 -3.83 0.44
N ASN A 84 -16.03 -4.13 -0.59
CA ASN A 84 -14.86 -3.33 -1.00
C ASN A 84 -15.32 -2.00 -1.64
N ILE A 85 -15.79 -1.07 -0.82
CA ILE A 85 -16.23 0.26 -1.23
C ILE A 85 -15.44 1.28 -0.42
N GLY A 86 -14.79 2.23 -1.10
CA GLY A 86 -14.05 3.29 -0.43
C GLY A 86 -14.98 4.22 0.36
N GLU A 87 -14.47 4.79 1.45
CA GLU A 87 -15.23 5.74 2.27
C GLU A 87 -15.64 7.00 1.48
N GLU A 88 -14.91 7.33 0.40
CA GLU A 88 -15.24 8.41 -0.54
C GLU A 88 -16.60 8.21 -1.25
N GLN A 89 -17.08 6.97 -1.41
CA GLN A 89 -18.35 6.68 -2.08
C GLN A 89 -19.57 6.86 -1.18
N LYS A 90 -19.40 6.91 0.14
CA LYS A 90 -20.51 7.18 1.06
C LYS A 90 -21.02 8.60 0.86
N SER A 91 -22.31 8.81 1.11
CA SER A 91 -22.96 10.13 0.96
C SER A 91 -22.19 11.22 1.71
N PRO A 92 -21.76 12.31 1.05
CA PRO A 92 -21.11 13.43 1.73
C PRO A 92 -22.10 14.33 2.49
N TRP A 93 -23.40 14.15 2.27
CA TRP A 93 -24.46 15.01 2.82
C TRP A 93 -25.06 14.50 4.12
N THR A 94 -24.72 13.27 4.51
CA THR A 94 -25.18 12.68 5.76
C THR A 94 -24.33 13.22 6.90
N ASP A 95 -24.96 13.53 8.03
CA ASP A 95 -24.26 13.89 9.27
C ASP A 95 -23.65 12.63 9.90
N TRP A 96 -22.39 12.35 9.57
CA TRP A 96 -21.62 11.23 10.13
C TRP A 96 -20.98 11.61 11.46
N ASP A 97 -20.87 10.64 12.39
CA ASP A 97 -20.16 10.86 13.66
C ASP A 97 -18.67 11.19 13.46
N ASP A 98 -18.01 10.53 12.50
CA ASP A 98 -16.71 10.96 11.95
C ASP A 98 -16.90 11.47 10.52
N PRO A 99 -17.01 12.80 10.31
CA PRO A 99 -17.17 13.38 8.98
C PRO A 99 -15.99 13.13 8.05
N ARG A 100 -14.78 12.94 8.58
CA ARG A 100 -13.58 12.71 7.75
C ARG A 100 -13.61 11.33 7.12
N MET A 101 -14.00 10.33 7.90
CA MET A 101 -14.07 8.93 7.46
C MET A 101 -15.46 8.53 6.97
N ARG A 102 -16.47 9.42 7.07
CA ARG A 102 -17.88 9.14 6.73
C ARG A 102 -18.40 7.86 7.38
N ARG A 103 -18.16 7.71 8.69
CA ARG A 103 -18.50 6.50 9.46
C ARG A 103 -19.20 6.86 10.76
N ASN A 104 -20.17 6.05 11.16
CA ASN A 104 -20.87 6.22 12.43
C ASN A 104 -20.24 5.37 13.54
N TRP A 105 -20.56 5.72 14.78
CA TRP A 105 -20.17 4.95 15.94
C TRP A 105 -20.91 3.60 15.98
N GLY A 106 -20.18 2.52 16.21
CA GLY A 106 -20.74 1.16 16.28
C GLY A 106 -20.83 0.43 14.93
N ASP A 107 -20.54 1.10 13.82
CA ASP A 107 -20.41 0.46 12.51
C ASP A 107 -19.16 -0.44 12.47
N PRO A 108 -19.23 -1.65 11.88
CA PRO A 108 -18.06 -2.49 11.67
C PRO A 108 -17.10 -1.83 10.67
N VAL A 109 -15.81 -2.04 10.88
CA VAL A 109 -14.73 -1.44 10.07
C VAL A 109 -14.29 -2.44 9.00
N HIS A 110 -13.90 -2.00 7.81
CA HIS A 110 -13.38 -2.93 6.79
C HIS A 110 -12.01 -3.51 7.20
N ILE A 111 -11.68 -4.74 6.80
CA ILE A 111 -10.37 -5.35 7.10
C ILE A 111 -9.22 -4.50 6.54
N ASP A 112 -9.32 -4.12 5.27
CA ASP A 112 -8.40 -3.21 4.58
C ASP A 112 -8.81 -1.74 4.70
N PHE A 113 -9.31 -1.34 5.88
CA PHE A 113 -9.79 0.03 6.09
C PHE A 113 -8.71 1.08 5.81
N ASP A 114 -7.45 0.76 6.09
CA ASP A 114 -6.34 1.68 5.86
C ASP A 114 -6.20 2.04 4.36
N ILE A 115 -6.47 1.11 3.44
CA ILE A 115 -6.43 1.33 1.99
C ILE A 115 -7.67 2.10 1.51
N LEU A 116 -8.82 1.86 2.14
CA LEU A 116 -10.13 2.43 1.76
C LEU A 116 -10.40 3.83 2.35
N VAL A 117 -9.44 4.38 3.11
CA VAL A 117 -9.48 5.77 3.59
C VAL A 117 -9.67 6.73 2.41
N PRO A 118 -10.42 7.84 2.56
CA PRO A 118 -10.72 8.77 1.45
C PRO A 118 -9.48 9.32 0.72
N ASP A 119 -8.33 9.40 1.39
CA ASP A 119 -7.09 9.94 0.84
C ASP A 119 -6.30 8.93 -0.01
N ARG A 120 -6.72 7.66 -0.04
CA ARG A 120 -5.96 6.55 -0.66
C ARG A 120 -6.65 6.02 -1.92
N ALA A 121 -7.06 4.76 -1.92
CA ALA A 121 -7.57 4.06 -3.09
C ALA A 121 -9.05 3.74 -2.90
N ASP A 122 -9.82 3.94 -3.97
CA ASP A 122 -11.22 3.59 -4.00
C ASP A 122 -11.49 2.60 -5.14
N PRO A 123 -11.72 1.32 -4.82
CA PRO A 123 -12.00 0.29 -5.81
C PRO A 123 -13.38 0.47 -6.47
N ALA A 124 -14.33 1.14 -5.80
CA ALA A 124 -15.69 1.34 -6.30
C ALA A 124 -15.84 2.64 -7.11
N LYS A 125 -14.75 3.38 -7.33
CA LYS A 125 -14.74 4.66 -8.02
C LYS A 125 -15.28 4.54 -9.44
N ARG A 126 -16.37 5.26 -9.72
CA ARG A 126 -16.97 5.33 -11.05
C ARG A 126 -16.27 6.37 -11.90
N TYR A 127 -15.43 5.91 -12.82
CA TYR A 127 -14.78 6.78 -13.80
C TYR A 127 -15.75 7.16 -14.93
N ARG A 128 -15.59 8.37 -15.48
CA ARG A 128 -16.38 8.84 -16.63
C ARG A 128 -16.16 8.00 -17.89
N TYR A 129 -14.94 7.47 -18.04
CA TYR A 129 -14.54 6.61 -19.15
C TYR A 129 -14.08 5.26 -18.58
N PRO A 130 -14.29 4.14 -19.31
CA PRO A 130 -13.82 2.84 -18.84
C PRO A 130 -12.29 2.82 -18.79
N LEU A 131 -11.73 2.20 -17.75
CA LEU A 131 -10.28 2.19 -17.48
C LEU A 131 -9.44 1.77 -18.70
N TRP A 132 -9.88 0.75 -19.45
CA TRP A 132 -9.16 0.27 -20.63
C TRP A 132 -8.95 1.36 -21.68
N SER A 133 -9.93 2.25 -21.86
CA SER A 133 -9.86 3.35 -22.84
C SER A 133 -8.86 4.42 -22.39
N MET A 134 -8.78 4.68 -21.08
CA MET A 134 -7.82 5.61 -20.50
C MET A 134 -6.39 5.07 -20.65
N TYR A 135 -6.17 3.78 -20.37
CA TYR A 135 -4.88 3.12 -20.58
C TYR A 135 -4.50 3.05 -22.06
N ALA A 136 -5.45 2.74 -22.95
CA ALA A 136 -5.20 2.70 -24.38
C ALA A 136 -4.77 4.08 -24.91
N MET A 137 -5.45 5.15 -24.51
CA MET A 137 -5.08 6.52 -24.89
C MET A 137 -3.71 6.91 -24.34
N PHE A 138 -3.42 6.59 -23.07
CA PHE A 138 -2.13 6.86 -22.44
C PHE A 138 -0.98 6.14 -23.18
N LEU A 139 -1.15 4.84 -23.42
CA LEU A 139 -0.15 4.03 -24.13
C LEU A 139 0.01 4.44 -25.59
N PHE A 140 -1.08 4.86 -26.24
CA PHE A 140 -1.03 5.36 -27.61
C PHE A 140 -0.18 6.62 -27.73
N VAL A 141 -0.40 7.61 -26.86
CA VAL A 141 0.36 8.86 -26.86
C VAL A 141 1.84 8.59 -26.54
N TYR A 142 2.11 7.76 -25.53
CA TYR A 142 3.49 7.41 -25.18
C TYR A 142 4.20 6.65 -26.32
N SER A 143 3.49 5.71 -26.95
CA SER A 143 3.99 4.96 -28.11
C SER A 143 4.29 5.88 -29.29
N MET A 144 3.43 6.88 -29.55
CA MET A 144 3.66 7.87 -30.61
C MET A 144 4.96 8.65 -30.37
N PHE A 145 5.18 9.16 -29.16
CA PHE A 145 6.42 9.87 -28.83
C PHE A 145 7.63 8.96 -28.94
N PHE A 146 7.55 7.75 -28.38
CA PHE A 146 8.61 6.75 -28.47
C PHE A 146 8.95 6.40 -29.93
N PHE A 147 7.94 6.23 -30.78
CA PHE A 147 8.11 5.96 -32.20
C PHE A 147 8.77 7.14 -32.93
N THR A 148 8.34 8.38 -32.69
CA THR A 148 8.98 9.56 -33.30
C THR A 148 10.45 9.71 -32.87
N TRP A 149 10.77 9.35 -31.62
CA TRP A 149 12.14 9.33 -31.13
C TRP A 149 12.99 8.27 -31.84
N LEU A 150 12.47 7.06 -32.05
CA LEU A 150 13.13 6.02 -32.84
C LEU A 150 13.37 6.47 -34.29
N LEU A 151 12.39 7.13 -34.92
CA LEU A 151 12.56 7.70 -36.26
C LEU A 151 13.65 8.79 -36.28
N SER A 152 13.69 9.64 -35.25
CA SER A 152 14.70 10.69 -35.12
C SER A 152 16.12 10.13 -35.01
N MET A 153 16.29 8.94 -34.41
CA MET A 153 17.60 8.27 -34.38
C MET A 153 18.03 7.78 -35.77
N ARG A 154 17.08 7.33 -36.60
CA ARG A 154 17.37 6.87 -37.96
C ARG A 154 17.70 8.00 -38.93
N TYR A 155 17.15 9.20 -38.68
CA TYR A 155 17.34 10.40 -39.49
C TYR A 155 17.82 11.57 -38.62
N PRO A 156 19.09 11.56 -38.19
CA PRO A 156 19.63 12.64 -37.38
C PRO A 156 19.61 13.95 -38.19
N LYS A 157 19.03 14.99 -37.62
CA LYS A 157 19.09 16.34 -38.19
C LYS A 157 20.47 16.92 -37.87
N VAL A 158 21.35 16.94 -38.86
CA VAL A 158 22.63 17.65 -38.78
C VAL A 158 22.46 19.04 -39.39
N MET A 159 23.06 20.05 -38.77
CA MET A 159 23.17 21.35 -39.43
C MET A 159 24.19 21.22 -40.58
N PRO A 160 23.92 21.78 -41.77
CA PRO A 160 24.83 21.70 -42.92
C PRO A 160 26.02 22.66 -42.72
N MET A 161 26.81 22.38 -41.69
CA MET A 161 28.02 23.12 -41.35
C MET A 161 29.20 22.17 -41.43
N MET A 162 30.37 22.72 -41.72
CA MET A 162 31.61 21.99 -41.57
C MET A 162 31.82 21.64 -40.09
N ASP A 163 32.43 20.48 -39.83
CA ASP A 163 32.83 20.10 -38.47
C ASP A 163 33.63 21.21 -37.82
N LYS A 164 33.42 21.40 -36.51
CA LYS A 164 34.11 22.43 -35.74
C LYS A 164 35.63 22.26 -35.86
N VAL A 165 36.26 23.23 -36.51
CA VAL A 165 37.70 23.28 -36.72
C VAL A 165 38.39 23.83 -35.47
N TYR A 166 39.43 23.13 -35.00
CA TYR A 166 40.23 23.53 -33.84
C TYR A 166 41.68 23.78 -34.25
N PRO A 167 42.37 24.84 -33.75
CA PRO A 167 43.72 25.20 -34.19
C PRO A 167 44.79 24.13 -33.97
N TYR A 168 44.72 23.43 -32.82
CA TYR A 168 45.68 22.40 -32.41
C TYR A 168 44.93 21.13 -31.99
N GLU A 169 45.54 19.95 -32.20
CA GLU A 169 44.94 18.67 -31.78
C GLU A 169 44.75 18.57 -30.27
N GLU A 170 45.69 19.11 -29.49
CA GLU A 170 45.62 19.15 -28.02
C GLU A 170 44.37 19.89 -27.52
N TYR A 171 43.95 20.94 -28.23
CA TYR A 171 42.75 21.68 -27.89
C TYR A 171 41.48 20.85 -28.13
N LYS A 172 41.46 19.99 -29.17
CA LYS A 172 40.36 19.04 -29.40
C LYS A 172 40.20 18.08 -28.22
N VAL A 173 41.32 17.58 -27.71
CA VAL A 173 41.34 16.67 -26.56
C VAL A 173 40.84 17.43 -25.32
N ARG A 174 41.38 18.61 -25.03
CA ARG A 174 40.99 19.43 -23.86
C ARG A 174 39.51 19.83 -23.86
N THR A 175 38.96 20.21 -25.02
CA THR A 175 37.51 20.53 -25.11
C THR A 175 36.66 19.27 -25.00
N ALA A 176 37.08 18.14 -25.58
CA ALA A 176 36.38 16.87 -25.40
C ALA A 176 36.31 16.43 -23.93
N TRP A 177 37.38 16.65 -23.14
CA TRP A 177 37.36 16.46 -21.68
C TRP A 177 36.35 17.37 -20.97
N ALA A 178 36.25 18.64 -21.37
CA ALA A 178 35.31 19.60 -20.76
C ALA A 178 33.85 19.35 -21.17
N GLU A 179 33.63 18.78 -22.36
CA GLU A 179 32.31 18.50 -22.95
C GLU A 179 31.84 17.05 -22.67
N GLY A 180 32.61 16.25 -21.91
CA GLY A 180 32.25 14.88 -21.52
C GLY A 180 32.34 13.83 -22.66
N GLY A 181 33.12 14.11 -23.70
CA GLY A 181 33.33 13.24 -24.86
C GLY A 181 34.40 12.16 -24.66
N VAL A 182 34.48 11.22 -25.60
CA VAL A 182 35.49 10.13 -25.62
C VAL A 182 36.89 10.70 -25.91
N ILE A 183 37.86 10.35 -25.07
CA ILE A 183 39.24 10.84 -25.17
C ILE A 183 40.02 9.98 -26.17
N ILE A 184 40.34 10.56 -27.33
CA ILE A 184 41.21 9.93 -28.32
C ILE A 184 42.64 10.47 -28.07
N PRO A 185 43.67 9.62 -27.89
CA PRO A 185 45.04 10.09 -27.72
C PRO A 185 45.49 10.90 -28.94
N PRO A 186 46.25 11.99 -28.75
CA PRO A 186 46.69 12.83 -29.86
C PRO A 186 47.52 11.99 -30.83
N THR A 187 47.15 12.01 -32.10
CA THR A 187 47.90 11.30 -33.13
C THR A 187 49.03 12.24 -33.58
N ASN A 188 50.24 11.75 -33.86
CA ASN A 188 51.35 12.61 -34.32
C ASN A 188 51.18 13.06 -35.80
N LYS A 189 49.97 13.46 -36.19
CA LYS A 189 49.64 13.96 -37.53
C LYS A 189 49.51 15.47 -37.43
N ARG A 190 50.09 16.19 -38.40
CA ARG A 190 50.00 17.65 -38.45
C ARG A 190 48.62 18.08 -38.94
N LEU A 191 47.79 18.64 -38.06
CA LEU A 191 46.52 19.26 -38.40
C LEU A 191 46.76 20.56 -39.19
N LYS A 192 46.23 20.67 -40.42
CA LYS A 192 46.31 21.88 -41.25
C LYS A 192 44.90 22.26 -41.69
N HIS A 193 44.55 23.53 -41.53
CA HIS A 193 43.29 24.10 -42.00
C HIS A 193 43.58 25.09 -43.12
N TYR A 194 42.84 24.99 -44.20
CA TYR A 194 42.93 25.91 -45.34
C TYR A 194 41.70 26.81 -45.36
N THR A 195 41.86 28.03 -45.86
CA THR A 195 40.75 28.96 -46.10
C THR A 195 40.13 28.66 -47.45
N PHE A 196 38.79 28.54 -47.50
CA PHE A 196 38.06 28.43 -48.76
C PHE A 196 37.69 29.85 -49.21
N GLU A 197 38.30 30.30 -50.30
CA GLU A 197 37.88 31.53 -50.99
C GLU A 197 36.77 31.16 -51.99
N PRO A 198 35.71 31.97 -52.13
CA PRO A 198 34.69 31.72 -53.14
C PRO A 198 35.33 31.79 -54.55
N LEU A 199 34.93 30.89 -55.45
CA LEU A 199 35.29 31.03 -56.86
C LEU A 199 34.52 32.25 -57.41
N ASP A 200 35.24 33.23 -57.97
CA ASP A 200 34.66 34.41 -58.65
C ASP A 200 33.73 34.04 -59.82
#